data_AF-A0A356BZX0-F1
#
_entry.id   AF-A0A356BZX0-F1
#
_cell.length_a   1.000
_cell.length_b   1.000
_cell.length_c   1.000
_cell.angle_alpha   90.00
_cell.angle_beta   90.00
_cell.angle_gamma   90.00
#
_symmetry.space_group_name_H-M   'P 1'
#
loop_
_entity.id
_entity.type
_entity.pdbx_description
1 polymer ?
#
loop_
_entity_poly.entity_id
_entity_poly.type
_entity_poly.pdbx_seq_one_letter_code
_entity_poly.pdbx_strand_id
1 'polypeptide(L)'
;MALISEFIDDYKGKIGHYEHLAQTCACQCESALKRQGIRALVTSRAKKLDSLASKVETRAKEKAYQSIEEIYDDIVDLAGVRVALYFPGDREEVDHFIRSHFNVDHVKDFPEALQHP
;
A
#
# COMPACT_ATOMS: atom_id res chain seq x y z
N MET A 1 -23.86 3.88 6.79
CA MET A 1 -23.28 4.43 8.04
C MET A 1 -22.96 3.32 9.04
N ALA A 2 -23.92 2.45 9.40
CA ALA A 2 -23.64 1.31 10.29
C ALA A 2 -22.51 0.40 9.78
N LEU A 3 -22.58 -0.04 8.51
CA LEU A 3 -21.56 -0.94 7.92
C LEU A 3 -20.14 -0.34 7.92
N ILE A 4 -20.00 0.95 7.60
CA ILE A 4 -18.69 1.62 7.60
C ILE A 4 -18.15 1.72 9.03
N SER A 5 -19.01 2.04 10.01
CA SER A 5 -18.59 2.06 11.42
C SER A 5 -18.13 0.69 11.89
N GLU A 6 -18.89 -0.36 11.55
CA GLU A 6 -18.57 -1.76 11.89
C GLU A 6 -17.23 -2.19 11.26
N PHE A 7 -17.01 -1.84 9.99
CA PHE A 7 -15.73 -2.06 9.32
C PHE A 7 -14.57 -1.34 10.02
N ILE A 8 -14.75 -0.07 10.44
CA ILE A 8 -13.68 0.68 11.11
C ILE A 8 -13.35 0.08 12.48
N ASP A 9 -14.36 -0.37 13.23
CA ASP A 9 -14.16 -1.05 14.51
C ASP A 9 -13.46 -2.40 14.33
N ASP A 10 -13.83 -3.18 13.31
CA ASP A 10 -13.16 -4.43 12.96
C ASP A 10 -11.70 -4.19 12.53
N TYR A 11 -11.44 -3.19 11.68
CA TYR A 11 -10.09 -2.82 11.27
C TYR A 11 -9.24 -2.34 12.46
N LYS A 12 -9.83 -1.63 13.42
CA LYS A 12 -9.14 -1.22 14.65
C LYS A 12 -8.59 -2.42 15.44
N GLY A 13 -9.32 -3.53 15.47
CA GLY A 13 -8.84 -4.79 16.06
C GLY A 13 -7.73 -5.46 15.24
N LYS A 14 -7.66 -5.19 13.93
CA LYS A 14 -6.70 -5.78 12.98
C LYS A 14 -5.52 -4.87 12.64
N ILE A 15 -5.47 -3.63 13.15
CA ILE A 15 -4.45 -2.65 12.75
C ILE A 15 -3.02 -3.17 12.98
N GLY A 16 -2.78 -3.87 14.09
CA GLY A 16 -1.48 -4.48 14.40
C GLY A 16 -1.06 -5.56 13.39
N HIS A 17 -2.01 -6.28 12.79
CA HIS A 17 -1.72 -7.23 11.71
C HIS A 17 -1.20 -6.51 10.47
N TYR A 18 -1.85 -5.42 10.04
CA TYR A 18 -1.40 -4.64 8.88
C TYR A 18 -0.11 -3.89 9.14
N GLU A 19 0.14 -3.43 10.38
CA GLU A 19 1.42 -2.84 10.78
C GLU A 19 2.55 -3.87 10.65
N HIS A 20 2.34 -5.07 11.19
CA HIS A 20 3.32 -6.15 11.08
C HIS A 20 3.55 -6.55 9.62
N LEU A 21 2.49 -6.73 8.83
CA LEU A 21 2.58 -7.05 7.40
C LEU A 21 3.41 -6.00 6.64
N ALA A 22 3.14 -4.72 6.87
CA ALA A 22 3.88 -3.62 6.24
C ALA A 22 5.34 -3.60 6.69
N GLN A 23 5.63 -3.88 7.97
CA GLN A 23 6.99 -3.97 8.50
C GLN A 23 7.77 -5.14 7.90
N THR A 24 7.17 -6.33 7.83
CA THR A 24 7.79 -7.51 7.23
C THR A 24 8.11 -7.27 5.76
N CYS A 25 7.19 -6.68 5.00
CA CYS A 25 7.41 -6.31 3.60
C CYS A 25 8.54 -5.27 3.46
N ALA A 26 8.56 -4.23 4.30
CA ALA A 26 9.64 -3.24 4.30
C ALA A 26 11.01 -3.86 4.59
N CYS A 27 11.12 -4.75 5.57
CA CYS A 27 12.36 -5.45 5.87
C CYS A 27 12.85 -6.31 4.69
N GLN A 28 11.93 -6.96 3.96
CA GLN A 28 12.27 -7.71 2.74
C GLN A 28 12.81 -6.78 1.65
N CYS A 29 12.10 -5.68 1.36
CA CYS A 29 12.53 -4.69 0.38
C CYS A 29 13.90 -4.08 0.74
N GLU A 30 14.07 -3.61 1.98
CA GLU A 30 15.32 -3.00 2.44
C GLU A 30 16.49 -3.97 2.33
N SER A 31 16.31 -5.21 2.77
CA SER A 31 17.36 -6.24 2.72
C SER A 31 17.74 -6.58 1.28
N ALA A 32 16.77 -6.68 0.37
CA ALA A 32 17.02 -7.03 -1.02
C ALA A 32 17.69 -5.90 -1.81
N LEU A 33 17.19 -4.66 -1.68
CA LEU A 33 17.78 -3.48 -2.32
C LEU A 33 19.22 -3.27 -1.84
N LYS A 34 19.47 -3.44 -0.54
CA LYS A 34 20.83 -3.35 0.03
C LYS A 34 21.79 -4.40 -0.55
N ARG A 35 21.32 -5.64 -0.79
CA ARG A 35 22.14 -6.70 -1.42
C ARG A 35 22.50 -6.38 -2.88
N GLN A 36 21.66 -5.62 -3.57
CA GLN A 36 21.91 -5.16 -4.94
C GLN A 36 22.76 -3.89 -4.99
N GLY A 37 23.18 -3.35 -3.84
CA GLY A 37 23.96 -2.11 -3.75
C GLY A 37 23.11 -0.83 -3.91
N ILE A 38 21.78 -0.97 -4.02
CA ILE A 38 20.86 0.15 -4.14
C ILE A 38 20.65 0.77 -2.77
N ARG A 39 20.94 2.06 -2.64
CA ARG A 39 20.63 2.83 -1.43
C ARG A 39 19.22 3.36 -1.59
N ALA A 40 18.33 3.00 -0.67
CA ALA A 40 16.98 3.54 -0.60
C ALA A 40 16.54 3.68 0.86
N LEU A 41 15.69 4.66 1.14
CA LEU A 41 15.01 4.78 2.42
C LEU A 41 13.68 4.03 2.31
N VAL A 42 13.58 2.90 3.03
CA VAL A 42 12.36 2.10 3.09
C VAL A 42 11.59 2.44 4.35
N THR A 43 10.33 2.82 4.21
CA THR A 43 9.43 3.07 5.34
C THR A 43 8.13 2.31 5.14
N SER A 44 7.47 1.96 6.24
CA SER A 44 6.18 1.26 6.22
C SER A 44 5.18 1.88 7.17
N ARG A 45 3.89 1.63 6.90
CA ARG A 45 2.80 1.98 7.80
C ARG A 45 1.55 1.16 7.49
N ALA A 46 0.74 0.92 8.52
CA ALA A 46 -0.67 0.63 8.31
C ALA A 46 -1.46 1.91 8.01
N LYS A 47 -2.64 1.76 7.40
CA LYS A 47 -3.52 2.90 7.13
C LYS A 47 -4.13 3.41 8.43
N LYS A 48 -4.11 4.74 8.61
CA LYS A 48 -4.69 5.39 9.79
C LYS A 48 -6.22 5.30 9.76
N LEU A 49 -6.85 5.14 10.92
CA LEU A 49 -8.31 5.01 11.08
C LEU A 49 -9.06 6.17 10.41
N ASP A 50 -8.72 7.42 10.73
CA ASP A 50 -9.43 8.59 10.16
C ASP A 50 -9.29 8.67 8.64
N SER A 51 -8.10 8.37 8.12
CA SER A 51 -7.82 8.34 6.68
C SER A 51 -8.50 7.16 5.97
N LEU A 52 -8.71 6.05 6.68
CA LEU A 52 -9.43 4.89 6.17
C LEU A 52 -10.93 5.20 6.12
N ALA A 53 -11.52 5.72 7.20
CA ALA A 53 -12.92 6.12 7.28
C ALA A 53 -13.28 7.10 6.15
N SER A 54 -12.53 8.19 6.02
CA SER A 54 -12.74 9.18 4.95
C SER A 54 -12.61 8.57 3.53
N LYS A 55 -11.70 7.61 3.33
CA LYS A 55 -11.54 6.93 2.04
C LYS A 55 -12.74 6.04 1.71
N VAL A 56 -13.19 5.23 2.68
CA VAL A 56 -14.36 4.34 2.50
C VAL A 56 -15.62 5.16 2.31
N GLU A 57 -15.84 6.21 3.11
CA GLU A 57 -16.99 7.12 2.95
C GLU A 57 -17.03 7.78 1.58
N THR A 58 -15.87 8.19 1.06
CA THR A 58 -15.78 8.79 -0.28
C THR A 58 -16.16 7.78 -1.35
N ARG A 59 -15.65 6.54 -1.27
CA ARG A 59 -15.96 5.48 -2.23
C ARG A 59 -17.39 4.98 -2.13
N ALA A 60 -17.95 4.96 -0.92
CA ALA A 60 -19.33 4.56 -0.66
C ALA A 60 -20.37 5.48 -1.33
N LYS A 61 -19.96 6.66 -1.83
CA LYS A 61 -20.82 7.53 -2.65
C LYS A 61 -21.12 6.93 -4.03
N GLU A 62 -20.21 6.12 -4.54
CA GLU A 62 -20.30 5.49 -5.86
C GLU A 62 -20.49 3.98 -5.77
N LYS A 63 -20.01 3.35 -4.69
CA LYS A 63 -20.13 1.90 -4.43
C LYS A 63 -21.10 1.62 -3.28
N ALA A 64 -22.13 0.82 -3.55
CA ALA A 64 -23.06 0.36 -2.53
C ALA A 64 -22.53 -0.96 -1.90
N TYR A 65 -21.61 -0.85 -0.94
CA TYR A 65 -21.10 -2.02 -0.21
C TYR A 65 -22.23 -2.78 0.51
N GLN A 66 -22.24 -4.10 0.35
CA GLN A 66 -23.19 -5.02 0.99
C GLN A 66 -22.58 -5.75 2.19
N SER A 67 -21.25 -5.82 2.28
CA SER A 67 -20.55 -6.46 3.39
C SER A 67 -19.23 -5.78 3.76
N ILE A 68 -18.66 -6.19 4.90
CA ILE A 68 -17.35 -5.73 5.38
C ILE A 68 -16.24 -6.24 4.46
N GLU A 69 -16.37 -7.47 3.96
CA GLU A 69 -15.43 -8.12 3.05
C GLU A 69 -15.29 -7.33 1.74
N GLU A 70 -16.39 -6.85 1.17
CA GLU A 70 -16.34 -6.01 -0.03
C GLU A 70 -15.54 -4.71 0.19
N ILE A 71 -15.54 -4.17 1.41
CA ILE A 71 -14.73 -2.99 1.76
C ILE A 71 -13.25 -3.39 1.86
N TYR A 72 -12.94 -4.53 2.48
CA TYR A 72 -11.57 -5.04 2.55
C TYR A 72 -10.98 -5.32 1.17
N ASP A 73 -11.76 -5.94 0.28
CA ASP A 73 -11.33 -6.25 -1.09
C ASP A 73 -11.13 -4.98 -1.94
N ASP A 74 -11.88 -3.92 -1.67
CA ASP A 74 -11.77 -2.66 -2.40
C ASP A 74 -10.61 -1.76 -1.94
N ILE A 75 -10.28 -1.77 -0.64
CA ILE A 75 -9.24 -0.91 -0.07
C ILE A 75 -7.87 -1.61 -0.12
N VAL A 76 -7.13 -1.32 -1.19
CA VAL A 76 -5.82 -1.94 -1.46
C VAL A 76 -4.64 -1.42 -0.61
N ASP A 77 -4.80 -0.33 0.12
CA ASP A 77 -3.69 0.38 0.80
C ASP A 77 -3.76 0.30 2.33
N LEU A 78 -4.26 -0.80 2.88
CA LEU A 78 -4.32 -1.07 4.33
C LEU A 78 -2.93 -1.24 4.95
N ALA A 79 -2.01 -1.86 4.23
CA ALA A 79 -0.58 -1.93 4.52
C ALA A 79 0.20 -1.29 3.37
N GLY A 80 1.10 -0.36 3.68
CA GLY A 80 1.86 0.37 2.66
C GLY A 80 3.35 0.41 2.97
N VAL A 81 4.17 0.12 1.95
CA VAL A 81 5.62 0.30 1.95
C VAL A 81 5.98 1.40 0.97
N ARG A 82 6.91 2.27 1.36
CA ARG A 82 7.47 3.34 0.53
C ARG A 82 8.95 3.12 0.39
N VAL A 83 9.42 3.09 -0.85
CA VAL A 83 10.84 3.04 -1.20
C VAL A 83 11.19 4.40 -1.80
N ALA A 84 11.92 5.22 -1.04
CA ALA A 84 12.42 6.50 -1.51
C ALA A 84 13.85 6.34 -2.03
N LEU A 85 14.07 6.74 -3.28
CA LEU A 85 15.36 6.59 -3.97
C LEU A 85 16.20 7.85 -3.79
N TYR A 86 17.52 7.68 -3.66
CA TYR A 86 18.46 8.80 -3.68
C TYR A 86 18.76 9.26 -5.10
N PHE A 87 18.80 8.32 -6.05
CA PHE A 87 19.06 8.59 -7.46
C PHE A 87 17.88 8.13 -8.32
N PRO A 88 17.41 8.94 -9.30
CA PRO A 88 16.33 8.54 -10.19
C PRO A 88 16.63 7.30 -11.04
N GLY A 89 17.91 7.06 -11.35
CA GLY A 89 18.37 5.92 -12.15
C GLY A 89 18.03 4.56 -11.51
N ASP A 90 17.96 4.50 -10.19
CA ASP A 90 17.69 3.27 -9.44
C ASP A 90 16.22 2.79 -9.60
N ARG A 91 15.35 3.59 -10.25
CA ARG A 91 13.92 3.30 -10.40
C ARG A 91 13.67 2.01 -11.17
N GLU A 92 14.38 1.79 -12.27
CA GLU A 92 14.18 0.59 -13.11
C GLU A 92 14.57 -0.68 -12.36
N GLU A 93 15.66 -0.61 -11.60
CA GLU A 93 16.16 -1.75 -10.81
C GLU A 93 15.21 -2.07 -9.65
N VAL A 94 14.64 -1.05 -9.02
CA VAL A 94 13.61 -1.22 -7.98
C VAL A 94 12.32 -1.79 -8.56
N ASP A 95 11.87 -1.32 -9.73
CA ASP A 95 10.68 -1.89 -10.40
C ASP A 95 10.90 -3.37 -10.77
N HIS A 96 12.08 -3.70 -11.31
CA HIS A 96 12.46 -5.09 -11.59
C HIS A 96 12.50 -5.95 -10.33
N PHE A 97 13.05 -5.42 -9.23
CA PHE A 97 13.02 -6.10 -7.93
C PHE A 97 11.58 -6.39 -7.47
N ILE A 98 10.69 -5.39 -7.53
CA ILE A 98 9.29 -5.55 -7.09
C ILE A 98 8.59 -6.62 -7.93
N ARG A 99 8.72 -6.57 -9.27
CA ARG A 99 8.08 -7.54 -10.18
C ARG A 99 8.62 -8.96 -10.07
N SER A 100 9.87 -9.13 -9.62
CA SER A 100 10.48 -10.44 -9.44
C SER A 100 10.16 -11.09 -8.09
N HIS A 101 9.79 -10.30 -7.07
CA HIS A 101 9.54 -10.80 -5.71
C HIS A 101 8.07 -10.75 -5.28
N PHE A 102 7.25 -9.98 -5.99
CA PHE A 102 5.82 -9.82 -5.69
C PHE A 102 4.98 -10.07 -6.93
N ASN A 103 3.77 -10.61 -6.72
CA ASN A 103 2.75 -10.57 -7.76
C ASN A 103 2.18 -9.16 -7.86
N VAL A 104 2.32 -8.53 -9.02
CA VAL A 104 1.90 -7.14 -9.23
C VAL A 104 0.56 -7.12 -9.96
N ASP A 105 -0.52 -6.87 -9.22
CA ASP A 105 -1.87 -6.84 -9.78
C ASP A 105 -2.18 -5.54 -10.54
N HIS A 106 -1.64 -4.42 -10.08
CA HIS A 106 -1.90 -3.11 -10.67
C HIS A 106 -0.71 -2.15 -10.50
N VAL A 107 -0.43 -1.36 -11.53
CA VAL A 107 0.61 -0.32 -11.52
C VAL A 107 -0.04 1.03 -11.81
N LYS A 108 0.30 2.05 -11.02
CA LYS A 108 -0.14 3.43 -11.23
C LYS A 108 1.06 4.36 -11.29
N ASP A 109 1.32 4.95 -12.44
CA ASP A 109 2.33 5.99 -12.60
C ASP A 109 1.78 7.36 -12.22
N PHE A 110 2.60 8.16 -11.54
CA PHE A 110 2.26 9.53 -11.16
C PHE A 110 3.49 10.46 -11.24
N PRO A 111 3.35 11.70 -11.75
CA PRO A 111 2.18 12.21 -12.47
C PRO A 111 1.97 11.44 -13.78
N GLU A 112 0.70 11.24 -14.16
CA GLU A 112 0.28 10.47 -15.34
C GLU A 112 0.88 11.02 -16.67
N ALA A 113 1.40 12.25 -16.64
CA ALA A 113 2.02 12.95 -17.77
C ALA A 113 3.49 12.57 -18.06
N LEU A 114 4.14 11.73 -17.26
CA LEU A 114 5.53 11.32 -17.49
C LEU A 114 5.62 9.92 -18.12
N GLN A 115 4.77 9.62 -19.10
CA GLN A 115 5.07 8.55 -20.04
C GLN A 115 6.33 8.97 -20.81
N HIS A 116 7.48 8.43 -20.43
CA HIS A 116 8.69 8.53 -21.24
C HIS A 116 8.41 7.81 -22.58
N PRO A 117 8.76 8.43 -23.72
CA PRO A 117 8.49 7.90 -25.06
C PRO A 117 9.16 6.56 -25.33
#